data_AF-A0A813IXL1-F1
#
_entry.id   AF-A0A813IXL1-F1
#
_cell.length_a   1.000
_cell.length_b   1.000
_cell.length_c   1.000
_cell.angle_alpha   90.00
_cell.angle_beta   90.00
_cell.angle_gamma   90.00
#
_symmetry.space_group_name_H-M   'P 1'
#
loop_
_entity.id
_entity.type
_entity.pdbx_description
1 polymer ?
#
loop_
_entity_poly.entity_id
_entity_poly.type
_entity_poly.pdbx_seq_one_letter_code
_entity_poly.pdbx_strand_id
1 'polypeptide(L)'
;MGVVMYGLLDGRFPFKDEHDIKTKEPKYSRRLHPVCQDFISLMLRKNELERGSADDVMAHGWLSESTERQGGVDISTQARTDTKNDDDDIFLCLEEVHGGVVERRRELVERLEDQHAQGPTTASFAHRASLGEFLVPDRRLAGAFCQYQWWDEAEVFSAGLLGIGVGVERTLSEVSRDFDRSPHIVGQLLKDHNIDITQFGVGEAKTLEQLASEVQSGSARLMLDATCHRKLVRVVDVVLLRLFSGRDEGSPLLIETGEQYPDGRRRQAFRMPGTKKFPHENAQETAMRVLKDTMGMGQCAVHFAFDEKEVYEEEMDSPSFPGVRTVYRKEIVQCYVEESNKETLEKVGLGHVRSYCAEGSERRNEGKTQRQQPAGRPPRSRFLLSRRRPAGVLRVQRGSLWSALLLLLSLLLLLLLLLGLGAETRQL
;
A
#
# COMPACT_ATOMS: atom_id res chain seq x y z
N MET A 1 18.28 26.41 -11.37
CA MET A 1 17.69 25.97 -12.66
C MET A 1 18.68 25.22 -13.55
N GLY A 2 19.79 25.84 -13.99
CA GLY A 2 20.75 25.17 -14.88
C GLY A 2 21.26 23.80 -14.41
N VAL A 3 21.51 23.64 -13.10
CA VAL A 3 21.93 22.35 -12.49
C VAL A 3 20.83 21.28 -12.63
N VAL A 4 19.57 21.67 -12.45
CA VAL A 4 18.41 20.77 -12.56
C VAL A 4 18.22 20.34 -14.02
N MET A 5 18.27 21.29 -14.94
CA MET A 5 18.16 21.00 -16.38
C MET A 5 19.27 20.06 -16.87
N TYR A 6 20.51 20.29 -16.44
CA TYR A 6 21.61 19.38 -16.72
C TYR A 6 21.34 17.97 -16.16
N GLY A 7 20.86 17.87 -14.92
CA GLY A 7 20.54 16.59 -14.28
C GLY A 7 19.44 15.80 -15.01
N LEU A 8 18.40 16.48 -15.49
CA LEU A 8 17.32 15.86 -16.27
C LEU A 8 17.81 15.29 -17.61
N LEU A 9 18.77 15.94 -18.25
CA LEU A 9 19.23 15.58 -19.60
C LEU A 9 20.41 14.61 -19.60
N ASP A 10 21.33 14.73 -18.64
CA ASP A 10 22.56 13.91 -18.57
C ASP A 10 22.48 12.83 -17.48
N GLY A 11 21.43 12.82 -16.65
CA GLY A 11 21.22 11.81 -15.59
C GLY A 11 22.20 11.89 -14.41
N ARG A 12 22.96 12.98 -14.30
CA ARG A 12 23.95 13.22 -13.24
C ARG A 12 24.11 14.71 -12.94
N PHE A 13 24.68 15.05 -11.79
CA PHE A 13 24.97 16.45 -11.47
C PHE A 13 26.27 16.93 -12.14
N PRO A 14 26.33 18.21 -12.58
CA PRO A 14 27.49 18.76 -13.28
C PRO A 14 28.70 19.01 -12.36
N PHE A 15 28.48 19.12 -11.04
CA PHE A 15 29.50 19.42 -10.03
C PHE A 15 29.37 18.49 -8.84
N LYS A 16 30.49 18.08 -8.26
CA LYS A 16 30.52 17.15 -7.11
C LYS A 16 30.60 17.88 -5.75
N ASP A 17 31.31 19.00 -5.72
CA ASP A 17 31.61 19.74 -4.50
C ASP A 17 31.70 21.25 -4.76
N GLU A 18 31.94 22.02 -3.70
CA GLU A 18 32.05 23.49 -3.76
C GLU A 18 33.22 23.97 -4.63
N HIS A 19 34.31 23.21 -4.69
CA HIS A 19 35.46 23.56 -5.52
C HIS A 19 35.09 23.46 -7.01
N ASP A 20 34.48 22.35 -7.40
CA ASP A 20 33.94 22.14 -8.76
C ASP A 20 32.93 23.24 -9.14
N ILE A 21 32.06 23.64 -8.21
CA ILE A 21 31.10 24.73 -8.45
C ILE A 21 31.81 26.04 -8.80
N LYS A 22 32.98 26.32 -8.22
CA LYS A 22 33.70 27.58 -8.46
C LYS A 22 34.59 27.54 -9.70
N THR A 23 35.26 26.42 -9.95
CA THR A 23 36.38 26.39 -10.92
C THR A 23 36.08 25.61 -12.19
N LYS A 24 35.15 24.65 -12.15
CA LYS A 24 34.96 23.69 -13.22
C LYS A 24 33.82 24.09 -14.16
N GLU A 25 34.03 23.87 -15.45
CA GLU A 25 32.97 23.98 -16.45
C GLU A 25 32.20 22.65 -16.57
N PRO A 26 30.87 22.68 -16.79
CA PRO A 26 30.09 21.48 -17.02
C PRO A 26 30.58 20.72 -18.26
N LYS A 27 30.68 19.39 -18.17
CA LYS A 27 31.01 18.54 -19.32
C LYS A 27 29.73 17.97 -19.93
N TYR A 28 29.47 18.22 -21.20
CA TYR A 28 28.24 17.74 -21.85
C TYR A 28 28.47 16.39 -22.56
N SER A 29 27.43 15.55 -22.59
CA SER A 29 27.42 14.35 -23.43
C SER A 29 27.42 14.74 -24.91
N ARG A 30 28.11 13.95 -25.75
CA ARG A 30 28.14 14.14 -27.21
C ARG A 30 26.75 14.03 -27.87
N ARG A 31 25.79 13.43 -27.17
CA ARG A 31 24.40 13.28 -27.64
C ARG A 31 23.56 14.53 -27.41
N LEU A 32 24.01 15.45 -26.55
CA LEU A 32 23.23 16.62 -26.20
C LEU A 32 23.34 17.68 -27.31
N HIS A 33 22.19 18.12 -27.84
CA HIS A 33 22.15 19.09 -28.93
C HIS A 33 22.89 20.39 -28.54
N PRO A 34 23.72 20.99 -29.42
CA PRO A 34 24.52 22.17 -29.09
C PRO A 34 23.69 23.36 -28.56
N VAL A 35 22.50 23.59 -29.12
CA VAL A 35 21.59 24.68 -28.68
C VAL A 35 21.08 24.43 -27.24
N CYS A 36 20.94 23.17 -26.84
CA CYS A 36 20.59 22.83 -25.46
C CYS A 36 21.79 22.99 -24.51
N GLN A 37 23.01 22.71 -24.99
CA GLN A 37 24.23 22.96 -24.21
C GLN A 37 24.41 24.46 -23.93
N ASP A 38 24.16 25.31 -24.94
CA ASP A 38 24.19 26.76 -24.79
C ASP A 38 23.13 27.26 -23.79
N PHE A 39 21.91 26.73 -23.88
CA PHE A 39 20.83 27.01 -22.93
C PHE A 39 21.22 26.71 -21.47
N ILE A 40 21.81 25.54 -21.22
CA ILE A 40 22.29 25.17 -19.89
C ILE A 40 23.47 26.06 -19.46
N SER A 41 24.38 26.37 -20.39
CA SER A 41 25.55 27.21 -20.13
C SER A 41 25.14 28.63 -19.72
N LEU A 42 24.13 29.22 -20.36
CA LEU A 42 23.57 30.54 -20.04
C LEU A 42 23.15 30.64 -18.56
N MET A 43 22.55 29.57 -18.02
CA MET A 43 22.12 29.50 -16.62
C MET A 43 23.24 29.13 -15.64
N LEU A 44 24.34 28.53 -16.11
CA LEU A 44 25.44 28.02 -15.29
C LEU A 44 26.69 28.91 -15.29
N ARG A 45 26.60 30.13 -15.86
CA ARG A 45 27.68 31.12 -15.79
C ARG A 45 28.07 31.41 -14.34
N LYS A 46 29.39 31.45 -14.10
CA LYS A 46 29.99 31.63 -12.78
C LYS A 46 29.79 33.06 -12.28
N ASN A 47 29.96 34.04 -13.17
CA ASN A 47 29.62 35.43 -12.91
C ASN A 47 28.10 35.60 -12.93
N GLU A 48 27.54 36.08 -11.83
CA GLU A 48 26.10 36.27 -11.68
C GLU A 48 25.53 37.31 -12.64
N LEU A 49 26.29 38.37 -12.94
CA LEU A 49 25.86 39.43 -13.86
C LEU A 49 25.80 38.97 -15.32
N GLU A 50 26.54 37.93 -15.66
CA GLU A 50 26.54 37.36 -17.01
C GLU A 50 25.49 36.26 -17.17
N ARG A 51 24.92 35.76 -16.06
CA ARG A 51 23.90 34.72 -16.09
C ARG A 51 22.62 35.28 -16.69
N GLY A 52 22.02 34.53 -17.62
CA GLY A 52 20.78 34.96 -18.27
C GLY A 52 19.68 35.21 -17.25
N SER A 53 18.92 36.30 -17.47
CA SER A 53 17.70 36.58 -16.72
C SER A 53 16.62 35.55 -17.06
N ALA A 54 15.51 35.55 -16.30
CA ALA A 54 14.39 34.67 -16.60
C ALA A 54 13.85 34.91 -18.02
N ASP A 55 13.78 36.17 -18.46
CA ASP A 55 13.31 36.53 -19.80
C ASP A 55 14.28 36.03 -20.88
N ASP A 56 15.59 36.15 -20.67
CA ASP A 56 16.61 35.63 -21.58
C ASP A 56 16.52 34.09 -21.71
N VAL A 57 16.28 33.41 -20.60
CA VAL A 57 16.10 31.94 -20.58
C VAL A 57 14.83 31.55 -21.35
N MET A 58 13.71 32.26 -21.14
CA MET A 58 12.45 31.97 -21.85
C MET A 58 12.50 32.29 -23.34
N ALA A 59 13.28 33.30 -23.74
CA ALA A 59 13.49 33.68 -25.13
C ALA A 59 14.54 32.83 -25.87
N HIS A 60 15.15 31.86 -25.17
CA HIS A 60 16.25 31.09 -25.73
C HIS A 60 15.81 30.16 -26.87
N GLY A 61 16.63 30.07 -27.93
CA GLY A 61 16.36 29.30 -29.16
C GLY A 61 15.89 27.86 -28.94
N TRP A 62 16.44 27.20 -27.92
CA TRP A 62 16.07 25.83 -27.55
C TRP A 62 14.57 25.67 -27.18
N LEU A 63 13.99 26.66 -26.50
CA LEU A 63 12.57 26.65 -26.13
C LEU A 63 11.68 27.15 -27.27
N SER A 64 12.16 28.11 -28.07
CA SER A 64 11.39 28.64 -29.20
C SER A 64 11.26 27.63 -30.35
N GLU A 65 12.30 26.87 -30.68
CA GLU A 65 12.27 25.84 -31.73
C GLU A 65 11.27 24.71 -31.43
N SER A 66 10.99 24.46 -30.15
CA SER A 66 10.04 23.42 -29.73
C SER A 66 8.60 23.79 -30.06
N THR A 67 8.28 25.08 -30.17
CA THR A 67 6.91 25.58 -30.40
C THR A 67 6.52 25.51 -31.88
N GLU A 68 7.47 25.60 -32.81
CA GLU A 68 7.18 25.62 -34.25
C GLU A 68 6.95 24.21 -34.84
N ARG A 69 7.43 23.15 -34.21
CA ARG A 69 7.31 21.77 -34.73
C ARG A 69 6.01 21.04 -34.36
N GLN A 70 5.14 21.63 -33.55
CA GLN A 70 3.83 21.02 -33.19
C GLN A 70 2.65 21.53 -34.03
N GLY A 71 2.89 22.34 -35.06
CA GLY A 71 1.88 22.77 -36.03
C GLY A 71 1.85 21.91 -37.30
N GLY A 72 1.22 20.74 -37.24
CA GLY A 72 0.77 20.01 -38.44
C GLY A 72 1.42 18.65 -38.67
N VAL A 73 0.79 17.59 -38.15
CA VAL A 73 0.93 16.24 -38.69
C VAL A 73 -0.45 15.83 -39.22
N ASP A 74 -0.69 16.10 -40.50
CA ASP A 74 -1.77 15.48 -41.26
C ASP A 74 -1.33 14.07 -41.66
N ILE A 75 -1.92 13.06 -41.01
CA ILE A 75 -1.75 11.66 -41.38
C ILE A 75 -2.71 11.38 -42.54
N SER A 76 -2.21 11.48 -43.78
CA SER A 76 -2.86 10.85 -44.92
C SER A 76 -1.88 9.96 -45.69
N THR A 77 -2.28 8.69 -45.79
CA THR A 77 -1.58 7.56 -46.38
C THR A 77 -1.68 7.61 -47.91
N GLN A 78 -0.57 7.86 -48.65
CA GLN A 78 -0.43 7.37 -50.04
C GLN A 78 1.03 7.09 -50.46
N ALA A 79 1.25 5.82 -50.82
CA ALA A 79 2.03 5.24 -51.92
C ALA A 79 3.43 5.80 -52.32
N ARG A 80 4.44 4.95 -52.05
CA ARG A 80 5.62 4.55 -52.87
C ARG A 80 5.94 5.32 -54.15
N THR A 81 7.19 5.80 -54.24
CA THR A 81 8.15 5.46 -55.33
C THR A 81 9.60 5.59 -54.82
N ASP A 82 10.48 4.82 -55.45
CA ASP A 82 11.81 4.39 -55.02
C ASP A 82 12.88 5.49 -54.88
N THR A 83 13.74 5.36 -53.86
CA THR A 83 15.21 5.39 -54.04
C THR A 83 15.95 4.81 -52.85
N LYS A 84 16.92 3.94 -53.14
CA LYS A 84 17.85 3.28 -52.20
C LYS A 84 18.83 4.29 -51.59
N ASN A 85 19.14 4.15 -50.30
CA ASN A 85 20.51 3.97 -49.78
C ASN A 85 20.51 3.77 -48.26
N ASP A 86 21.18 2.68 -47.88
CA ASP A 86 21.87 2.25 -46.65
C ASP A 86 21.76 3.01 -45.31
N ASP A 87 21.62 2.16 -44.29
CA ASP A 87 22.09 2.21 -42.89
C ASP A 87 21.27 2.85 -41.75
N ASP A 88 21.06 1.97 -40.75
CA ASP A 88 20.76 2.12 -39.32
C ASP A 88 19.36 2.52 -38.83
N ASP A 89 18.60 1.47 -38.49
CA ASP A 89 17.36 1.44 -37.72
C ASP A 89 17.48 2.11 -36.33
N ILE A 90 16.84 3.27 -36.16
CA ILE A 90 16.32 3.73 -34.86
C ILE A 90 14.86 4.16 -35.06
N PHE A 91 13.96 3.19 -34.90
CA PHE A 91 12.51 3.36 -34.91
C PHE A 91 12.07 3.95 -33.56
N LEU A 92 11.89 5.26 -33.49
CA LEU A 92 11.31 5.97 -32.35
C LEU A 92 9.78 5.80 -32.37
N CYS A 93 9.29 4.75 -31.72
CA CYS A 93 7.91 4.66 -31.24
C CYS A 93 7.65 5.78 -30.23
N LEU A 94 6.95 6.83 -30.64
CA LEU A 94 6.50 7.93 -29.80
C LEU A 94 4.97 8.07 -29.87
N GLU A 95 4.28 6.94 -29.71
CA GLU A 95 2.84 6.89 -29.48
C GLU A 95 2.52 5.73 -28.54
N GLU A 96 2.74 5.89 -27.22
CA GLU A 96 2.21 4.91 -26.24
C GLU A 96 2.22 5.39 -24.77
N VAL A 97 2.13 6.69 -24.48
CA VAL A 97 2.19 7.18 -23.08
C VAL A 97 0.81 7.52 -22.47
N HIS A 98 -0.30 7.38 -23.22
CA HIS A 98 -1.64 7.66 -22.70
C HIS A 98 -2.64 6.48 -22.72
N GLY A 99 -2.30 5.34 -23.34
CA GLY A 99 -3.16 4.14 -23.33
C GLY A 99 -3.44 3.62 -21.92
N GLY A 100 -2.39 3.46 -21.11
CA GLY A 100 -2.50 2.91 -19.76
C GLY A 100 -3.26 3.79 -18.75
N VAL A 101 -3.47 5.08 -19.03
CA VAL A 101 -4.26 5.96 -18.14
C VAL A 101 -5.76 5.83 -18.46
N VAL A 102 -6.10 5.70 -19.75
CA VAL A 102 -7.48 5.49 -20.20
C VAL A 102 -7.97 4.10 -19.82
N GLU A 103 -7.11 3.08 -19.95
CA GLU A 103 -7.43 1.70 -19.61
C GLU A 103 -7.66 1.51 -18.10
N ARG A 104 -6.81 2.11 -17.26
CA ARG A 104 -7.01 2.13 -15.80
C ARG A 104 -8.27 2.88 -15.37
N ARG A 105 -8.64 3.96 -16.08
CA ARG A 105 -9.90 4.68 -15.82
C ARG A 105 -11.13 3.84 -16.18
N ARG A 106 -11.07 3.08 -17.27
CA ARG A 106 -12.16 2.19 -17.67
C ARG A 106 -12.33 1.02 -16.69
N GLU A 107 -11.22 0.40 -16.31
CA GLU A 107 -11.19 -0.69 -15.35
C GLU A 107 -11.72 -0.29 -13.97
N LEU A 108 -11.36 0.90 -13.48
CA LEU A 108 -11.86 1.42 -12.20
C LEU A 108 -13.37 1.66 -12.19
N VAL A 109 -13.93 2.12 -13.31
CA VAL A 109 -15.38 2.33 -13.45
C VAL A 109 -16.11 0.99 -13.50
N GLU A 110 -15.57 0.01 -14.23
CA GLU A 110 -16.13 -1.35 -14.35
C GLU A 110 -16.18 -2.06 -12.98
N ARG A 111 -15.12 -1.97 -12.17
CA ARG A 111 -15.11 -2.51 -10.79
C ARG A 111 -16.13 -1.82 -9.86
N LEU A 112 -16.40 -0.53 -10.07
CA LEU A 112 -17.34 0.25 -9.25
C LEU A 112 -18.80 -0.07 -9.58
N GLU A 113 -19.07 -0.46 -10.83
CA GLU A 113 -20.37 -0.95 -11.29
C GLU A 113 -20.62 -2.39 -10.82
N ASP A 114 -19.59 -3.26 -10.86
CA ASP A 114 -19.68 -4.65 -10.39
C ASP A 114 -19.89 -4.77 -8.87
N GLN A 115 -19.29 -3.89 -8.08
CA GLN A 115 -19.48 -3.86 -6.62
C GLN A 115 -20.87 -3.38 -6.19
N HIS A 116 -21.57 -2.60 -7.03
CA HIS A 116 -22.96 -2.20 -6.77
C HIS A 116 -23.97 -3.26 -7.22
N ALA A 117 -23.58 -4.20 -8.09
CA ALA A 117 -24.47 -5.25 -8.61
C ALA A 117 -24.60 -6.46 -7.66
N GLN A 118 -23.64 -6.66 -6.74
CA GLN A 118 -23.63 -7.83 -5.86
C GLN A 118 -24.15 -7.48 -4.46
N GLY A 119 -25.45 -7.71 -4.25
CA GLY A 119 -26.06 -7.70 -2.92
C GLY A 119 -25.52 -8.83 -2.02
N PRO A 120 -25.69 -8.73 -0.69
CA PRO A 120 -25.00 -9.58 0.27
C PRO A 120 -25.52 -11.02 0.20
N THR A 121 -24.66 -11.96 -0.12
CA THR A 121 -24.92 -13.40 0.01
C THR A 121 -24.55 -13.84 1.43
N THR A 122 -25.55 -14.32 2.16
CA THR A 122 -25.38 -14.94 3.48
C THR A 122 -24.60 -16.25 3.35
N ALA A 123 -23.35 -16.28 3.82
CA ALA A 123 -22.58 -17.51 3.98
C ALA A 123 -22.69 -18.06 5.40
N SER A 124 -22.83 -19.38 5.45
CA SER A 124 -23.11 -20.22 6.62
C SER A 124 -21.86 -20.41 7.49
N PHE A 125 -22.01 -20.18 8.79
CA PHE A 125 -21.01 -20.51 9.82
C PHE A 125 -20.69 -22.02 9.83
N ALA A 126 -19.42 -22.37 9.61
CA ALA A 126 -18.90 -23.71 9.88
C ALA A 126 -17.56 -23.64 10.63
N HIS A 127 -17.58 -24.21 11.85
CA HIS A 127 -16.48 -24.71 12.67
C HIS A 127 -15.17 -23.89 12.82
N ARG A 128 -15.09 -23.18 13.96
CA ARG A 128 -13.84 -22.73 14.62
C ARG A 128 -12.93 -23.91 14.95
N ALA A 129 -11.96 -24.21 14.10
CA ALA A 129 -10.73 -24.86 14.50
C ALA A 129 -9.66 -23.77 14.55
N SER A 130 -9.34 -23.27 15.75
CA SER A 130 -8.23 -22.34 15.92
C SER A 130 -6.95 -23.05 15.51
N LEU A 131 -6.34 -22.58 14.43
CA LEU A 131 -4.99 -23.01 14.03
C LEU A 131 -3.98 -22.63 15.13
N GLY A 132 -2.88 -23.38 15.20
CA GLY A 132 -1.94 -23.30 16.32
C GLY A 132 -1.19 -21.96 16.40
N GLU A 133 -0.99 -21.48 17.62
CA GLU A 133 -0.07 -20.38 17.91
C GLU A 133 1.39 -20.84 17.79
N PHE A 134 2.28 -19.95 17.35
CA PHE A 134 3.71 -20.22 17.34
C PHE A 134 4.53 -18.98 17.71
N LEU A 135 5.75 -19.22 18.20
CA LEU A 135 6.67 -18.19 18.67
C LEU A 135 7.88 -18.11 17.74
N VAL A 136 8.26 -16.90 17.35
CA VAL A 136 9.43 -16.63 16.53
C VAL A 136 10.41 -15.78 17.33
N PRO A 137 11.67 -16.22 17.54
CA PRO A 137 12.67 -15.39 18.21
C PRO A 137 13.04 -14.16 17.37
N ASP A 138 13.12 -13.00 18.02
CA ASP A 138 13.60 -11.77 17.38
C ASP A 138 15.12 -11.88 17.18
N ARG A 139 15.55 -11.80 15.91
CA ARG A 139 16.97 -11.87 15.54
C ARG A 139 17.77 -10.63 15.94
N ARG A 140 17.10 -9.49 16.16
CA ARG A 140 17.72 -8.21 16.48
C ARG A 140 17.94 -8.05 17.98
N LEU A 141 17.08 -8.67 18.79
CA LEU A 141 17.09 -8.55 20.25
C LEU A 141 17.12 -9.94 20.88
N ALA A 142 18.31 -10.35 21.35
CA ALA A 142 18.47 -11.64 22.00
C ALA A 142 17.51 -11.76 23.21
N GLY A 143 16.73 -12.84 23.24
CA GLY A 143 15.74 -13.11 24.30
C GLY A 143 14.36 -12.50 24.06
N ALA A 144 14.15 -11.74 22.98
CA ALA A 144 12.83 -11.30 22.55
C ALA A 144 12.16 -12.30 21.59
N PHE A 145 10.83 -12.34 21.59
CA PHE A 145 10.02 -13.23 20.73
C PHE A 145 8.76 -12.52 20.24
N CYS A 146 8.33 -12.82 19.02
CA CYS A 146 7.02 -12.47 18.49
C CYS A 146 6.10 -13.69 18.51
N GLN A 147 4.83 -13.47 18.86
CA GLN A 147 3.78 -14.49 18.87
C GLN A 147 2.88 -14.30 17.67
N TYR A 148 2.63 -15.39 16.95
CA TYR A 148 1.81 -15.41 15.75
C TYR A 148 0.69 -16.43 15.87
N GLN A 149 -0.43 -16.11 15.23
CA GLN A 149 -1.60 -16.97 15.14
C GLN A 149 -2.27 -16.80 13.78
N TRP A 150 -2.82 -17.88 13.26
CA TRP A 150 -3.66 -17.85 12.06
C TRP A 150 -5.11 -17.59 12.47
N TRP A 151 -5.70 -16.53 11.95
CA TRP A 151 -7.05 -16.07 12.26
C TRP A 151 -8.00 -16.35 11.11
N ASP A 152 -9.23 -16.73 11.43
CA ASP A 152 -10.30 -16.82 10.44
C ASP A 152 -10.81 -15.44 10.01
N GLU A 153 -11.59 -15.38 8.94
CA GLU A 153 -12.11 -14.11 8.40
C GLU A 153 -12.94 -13.33 9.42
N ALA A 154 -13.72 -14.01 10.27
CA ALA A 154 -14.56 -13.37 11.27
C ALA A 154 -13.73 -12.71 12.38
N GLU A 155 -12.65 -13.37 12.83
CA GLU A 155 -11.69 -12.83 13.79
C GLU A 155 -11.00 -11.59 13.23
N VAL A 156 -10.47 -11.69 12.01
CA VAL A 156 -9.79 -10.57 11.32
C VAL A 156 -10.74 -9.38 11.13
N PHE A 157 -11.98 -9.63 10.71
CA PHE A 157 -13.00 -8.60 10.55
C PHE A 157 -13.35 -7.93 11.89
N SER A 158 -13.55 -8.72 12.95
CA SER A 158 -13.89 -8.21 14.28
C SER A 158 -12.79 -7.31 14.88
N ALA A 159 -11.53 -7.55 14.49
CA ALA A 159 -10.39 -6.72 14.87
C ALA A 159 -10.18 -5.50 13.95
N GLY A 160 -10.99 -5.33 12.90
CA GLY A 160 -10.89 -4.19 11.97
C GLY A 160 -9.67 -4.23 11.05
N LEU A 161 -9.04 -5.39 10.86
CA LEU A 161 -7.77 -5.52 10.13
C LEU A 161 -7.92 -5.49 8.60
N LEU A 162 -9.13 -5.75 8.08
CA LEU A 162 -9.46 -5.70 6.64
C LEU A 162 -10.17 -4.40 6.23
N GLY A 163 -10.51 -3.52 7.18
CA GLY A 163 -11.31 -2.30 6.95
C GLY A 163 -10.51 -1.02 6.73
N ILE A 164 -9.25 -1.11 6.28
CA ILE A 164 -8.42 0.08 6.03
C ILE A 164 -8.84 0.68 4.69
N GLY A 165 -9.82 1.59 4.67
CA GLY A 165 -10.31 2.18 3.42
C GLY A 165 -11.04 3.51 3.60
N VAL A 166 -10.32 4.63 3.46
CA VAL A 166 -10.53 5.79 2.56
C VAL A 166 -9.38 6.77 2.91
N GLY A 167 -8.21 6.59 2.30
CA GLY A 167 -7.08 7.50 2.44
C GLY A 167 -7.01 8.48 1.27
N VAL A 168 -6.96 9.78 1.56
CA VAL A 168 -6.74 10.83 0.55
C VAL A 168 -5.24 10.98 0.35
N GLU A 169 -4.78 10.85 -0.90
CA GLU A 169 -3.39 11.06 -1.29
C GLU A 169 -2.94 12.51 -0.96
N ARG A 170 -1.91 12.66 -0.11
CA ARG A 170 -1.35 13.98 0.23
C ARG A 170 0.09 14.09 -0.24
N THR A 171 0.37 15.07 -1.08
CA THR A 171 1.75 15.38 -1.50
C THR A 171 2.49 16.12 -0.39
N LEU A 172 3.49 15.48 0.22
CA LEU A 172 4.43 16.10 1.15
C LEU A 172 5.72 16.47 0.41
N SER A 173 6.26 17.67 0.66
CA SER A 173 7.52 18.13 0.05
C SER A 173 8.72 17.79 0.93
N GLU A 174 9.74 17.15 0.35
CA GLU A 174 10.99 16.82 1.05
C GLU A 174 11.85 18.07 1.22
N VAL A 175 12.11 18.46 2.46
CA VAL A 175 13.13 19.46 2.79
C VAL A 175 14.45 18.73 2.96
N SER A 176 15.08 18.36 1.84
CA SER A 176 16.43 17.77 1.87
C SER A 176 17.46 18.89 2.03
N ARG A 177 17.87 19.12 3.27
CA ARG A 177 19.16 19.75 3.56
C ARG A 177 20.05 18.63 4.08
N ASP A 178 21.26 18.51 3.55
CA ASP A 178 22.32 17.62 4.01
C ASP A 178 22.79 18.04 5.42
N PHE A 179 21.88 17.99 6.39
CA PHE A 179 22.20 18.16 7.77
C PHE A 179 22.78 16.85 8.30
N ASP A 180 23.85 16.99 9.06
CA ASP A 180 24.33 15.95 9.95
C ASP A 180 23.13 15.44 10.78
N ARG A 181 22.82 14.14 10.66
CA ARG A 181 21.63 13.50 11.28
C ARG A 181 21.94 13.05 12.71
N SER A 182 22.83 13.76 13.39
CA SER A 182 23.24 13.45 14.76
C SER A 182 22.08 13.66 15.75
N PRO A 183 22.06 12.94 16.89
CA PRO A 183 21.01 13.10 17.90
C PRO A 183 20.84 14.54 18.39
N HIS A 184 21.93 15.31 18.45
CA HIS A 184 21.90 16.71 18.83
C HIS A 184 21.09 17.57 17.84
N ILE A 185 21.34 17.42 16.53
CA ILE A 185 20.65 18.18 15.48
C ILE A 185 19.19 17.78 15.39
N VAL A 186 18.90 16.48 15.46
CA VAL A 186 17.52 15.98 15.51
C VAL A 186 16.78 16.52 16.74
N GLY A 187 17.43 16.52 17.91
CA GLY A 187 16.87 17.08 19.14
C GLY A 187 16.59 18.58 19.05
N GLN A 188 17.49 19.36 18.46
CA GLN A 188 17.28 20.80 18.26
C GLN A 188 16.12 21.06 17.30
N LEU A 189 16.06 20.33 16.18
CA LEU A 189 14.95 20.41 15.23
C LEU A 189 13.60 20.15 15.92
N LEU A 190 13.50 19.08 16.73
CA LEU A 190 12.27 18.79 17.48
C LEU A 190 11.88 19.93 18.43
N LYS A 191 12.83 20.50 19.16
CA LYS A 191 12.59 21.64 20.05
C LYS A 191 12.14 22.89 19.30
N ASP A 192 12.75 23.19 18.16
CA ASP A 192 12.37 24.32 17.31
C ASP A 192 10.92 24.19 16.79
N HIS A 193 10.41 22.96 16.75
CA HIS A 193 9.04 22.60 16.42
C HIS A 193 8.14 22.34 17.65
N ASN A 194 8.56 22.77 18.84
CA ASN A 194 7.83 22.66 20.11
C ASN A 194 7.49 21.22 20.53
N ILE A 195 8.33 20.25 20.18
CA ILE A 195 8.18 18.86 20.62
C ILE A 195 9.03 18.62 21.87
N ASP A 196 8.39 18.18 22.95
CA ASP A 196 9.06 17.89 24.22
C ASP A 196 9.84 16.56 24.17
N ILE A 197 11.16 16.67 24.02
CA ILE A 197 12.06 15.51 23.98
C ILE A 197 12.28 14.86 25.36
N THR A 198 11.85 15.48 26.46
CA THR A 198 12.06 14.90 27.81
C THR A 198 11.21 13.66 28.06
N GLN A 199 10.16 13.46 27.25
CA GLN A 199 9.33 12.26 27.28
C GLN A 199 9.97 11.06 26.55
N PHE A 200 11.09 11.26 25.86
CA PHE A 200 11.74 10.20 25.08
C PHE A 200 12.56 9.31 26.01
N GLY A 201 12.48 7.99 25.81
CA GLY A 201 13.11 7.01 26.70
C GLY A 201 12.38 6.80 28.04
N VAL A 202 11.21 7.41 28.23
CA VAL A 202 10.35 7.22 29.42
C VAL A 202 9.26 6.21 29.10
N GLY A 203 9.12 5.17 29.94
CA GLY A 203 8.09 4.14 29.80
C GLY A 203 8.29 3.27 28.55
N GLU A 204 7.34 3.32 27.62
CA GLU A 204 7.39 2.60 26.33
C GLU A 204 7.97 3.47 25.19
N ALA A 205 8.26 4.74 25.45
CA ALA A 205 8.82 5.65 24.46
C ALA A 205 10.27 5.29 24.14
N LYS A 206 10.62 5.37 22.87
CA LYS A 206 11.99 5.22 22.36
C LYS A 206 12.82 6.47 22.70
N THR A 207 14.15 6.31 22.71
CA THR A 207 15.07 7.42 23.01
C THR A 207 15.29 8.33 21.81
N LEU A 208 15.86 9.52 22.05
CA LEU A 208 16.23 10.45 20.99
C LEU A 208 17.29 9.86 20.05
N GLU A 209 18.23 9.08 20.59
CA GLU A 209 19.27 8.40 19.82
C GLU A 209 18.66 7.37 18.86
N GLN A 210 17.60 6.66 19.30
CA GLN A 210 16.87 5.73 18.45
C GLN A 210 16.15 6.47 17.32
N LEU A 211 15.50 7.61 17.60
CA LEU A 211 14.90 8.43 16.54
C LEU A 211 15.96 8.92 15.55
N ALA A 212 17.07 9.44 16.05
CA ALA A 212 18.15 9.95 15.22
C ALA A 212 18.75 8.83 14.35
N SER A 213 18.92 7.63 14.89
CA SER A 213 19.34 6.46 14.13
C SER A 213 18.32 6.08 13.03
N GLU A 214 17.02 6.17 13.32
CA GLU A 214 15.98 5.93 12.31
C GLU A 214 16.05 6.95 11.16
N VAL A 215 16.28 8.23 11.48
CA VAL A 215 16.46 9.29 10.49
C VAL A 215 17.77 9.13 9.72
N GLN A 216 18.87 8.79 10.41
CA GLN A 216 20.20 8.59 9.82
C GLN A 216 20.24 7.42 8.85
N SER A 217 19.64 6.29 9.23
CA SER A 217 19.48 5.12 8.35
C SER A 217 18.48 5.34 7.21
N GLY A 218 17.68 6.40 7.27
CA GLY A 218 16.61 6.71 6.33
C GLY A 218 15.40 5.79 6.45
N SER A 219 15.31 4.98 7.52
CA SER A 219 14.10 4.21 7.85
C SER A 219 12.92 5.09 8.30
N ALA A 220 13.19 6.37 8.58
CA ALA A 220 12.20 7.42 8.73
C ALA A 220 12.73 8.74 8.15
N ARG A 221 11.83 9.64 7.75
CA ARG A 221 12.15 11.01 7.33
C ARG A 221 11.43 12.01 8.22
N LEU A 222 12.02 13.17 8.47
CA LEU A 222 11.33 14.30 9.10
C LEU A 222 11.06 15.33 8.02
N MET A 223 9.80 15.75 7.89
CA MET A 223 9.30 16.62 6.83
C MET A 223 8.46 17.73 7.42
N LEU A 224 8.42 18.88 6.77
CA LEU A 224 7.46 19.93 7.11
C LEU A 224 6.14 19.65 6.38
N ASP A 225 5.04 19.69 7.12
CA ASP A 225 3.71 19.63 6.54
C ASP A 225 3.44 20.95 5.80
N ALA A 226 3.24 20.87 4.49
CA ALA A 226 2.96 22.05 3.66
C ALA A 226 1.61 22.69 3.99
N THR A 227 0.68 21.93 4.58
CA THR A 227 -0.67 22.42 4.92
C THR A 227 -0.69 23.20 6.24
N CYS A 228 0.29 22.97 7.12
CA CYS A 228 0.33 23.51 8.47
C CYS A 228 1.68 24.19 8.74
N HIS A 229 1.67 25.51 8.99
CA HIS A 229 2.91 26.26 9.20
C HIS A 229 3.76 25.66 10.34
N ARG A 230 5.02 25.31 10.02
CA ARG A 230 6.00 24.73 10.95
C ARG A 230 5.56 23.44 11.65
N LYS A 231 4.60 22.69 11.10
CA LYS A 231 4.27 21.37 11.65
C LYS A 231 5.27 20.35 11.12
N LEU A 232 6.08 19.79 12.02
CA LEU A 232 7.03 18.73 11.70
C LEU A 232 6.31 17.38 11.73
N VAL A 233 6.50 16.58 10.69
CA VAL A 233 5.88 15.27 10.51
C VAL A 233 6.97 14.25 10.23
N ARG A 234 6.91 13.13 10.91
CA ARG A 234 7.74 11.96 10.63
C ARG A 234 7.07 11.08 9.59
N VAL A 235 7.72 10.79 8.48
CA VAL A 235 7.20 9.89 7.44
C VAL A 235 7.94 8.56 7.51
N VAL A 236 7.18 7.48 7.54
CA VAL A 236 7.69 6.10 7.62
C VAL A 236 7.05 5.26 6.54
N ASP A 237 7.86 4.68 5.66
CA ASP A 237 7.42 3.69 4.69
C ASP A 237 7.46 2.31 5.34
N VAL A 238 6.34 1.59 5.31
CA VAL A 238 6.16 0.28 5.95
C VAL A 238 5.63 -0.71 4.93
N VAL A 239 6.21 -1.91 4.88
CA VAL A 239 5.66 -3.02 4.11
C VAL A 239 5.04 -4.02 5.07
N LEU A 240 3.77 -4.33 4.84
CA LEU A 240 2.98 -5.30 5.61
C LEU A 240 2.68 -6.51 4.72
N LEU A 241 2.69 -7.70 5.30
CA LEU A 241 2.33 -8.94 4.62
C LEU A 241 0.94 -9.37 5.05
N ARG A 242 0.03 -9.45 4.07
CA ARG A 242 -1.25 -10.14 4.22
C ARG A 242 -1.04 -11.59 3.81
N LEU A 243 -0.52 -12.39 4.74
CA LEU A 243 -0.11 -13.77 4.48
C LEU A 243 -1.23 -14.76 4.81
N PHE A 244 -1.77 -15.40 3.80
CA PHE A 244 -2.77 -16.46 3.91
C PHE A 244 -2.12 -17.84 3.96
N SER A 245 -2.75 -18.75 4.69
CA SER A 245 -2.31 -20.15 4.81
C SER A 245 -2.48 -20.97 3.53
N GLY A 246 -3.26 -20.47 2.56
CA GLY A 246 -3.49 -21.08 1.25
C GLY A 246 -4.19 -20.10 0.30
N ARG A 247 -4.36 -20.48 -0.97
CA ARG A 247 -5.03 -19.65 -2.01
C ARG A 247 -6.55 -19.73 -1.97
N ASP A 248 -7.10 -20.68 -1.21
CA ASP A 248 -8.54 -20.90 -1.17
C ASP A 248 -9.26 -19.76 -0.46
N GLU A 249 -10.48 -19.47 -0.89
CA GLU A 249 -11.34 -18.48 -0.25
C GLU A 249 -11.62 -18.90 1.22
N GLY A 250 -11.51 -17.94 2.15
CA GLY A 250 -11.63 -18.20 3.58
C GLY A 250 -10.38 -18.82 4.23
N SER A 251 -9.26 -18.93 3.51
CA SER A 251 -7.98 -19.33 4.11
C SER A 251 -7.60 -18.41 5.27
N PRO A 252 -7.20 -18.96 6.43
CA PRO A 252 -6.78 -18.16 7.57
C PRO A 252 -5.60 -17.21 7.27
N LEU A 253 -5.62 -16.03 7.91
CA LEU A 253 -4.64 -14.97 7.79
C LEU A 253 -3.66 -14.99 8.98
N LEU A 254 -2.37 -14.83 8.74
CA LEU A 254 -1.37 -14.75 9.79
C LEU A 254 -1.37 -13.38 10.48
N ILE A 255 -1.57 -13.36 11.79
CA ILE A 255 -1.58 -12.16 12.64
C ILE A 255 -0.53 -12.27 13.74
N GLU A 256 0.19 -11.17 13.98
CA GLU A 256 1.01 -11.00 15.17
C GLU A 256 0.10 -10.67 16.36
N THR A 257 0.03 -11.58 17.33
CA THR A 257 -0.85 -11.48 18.51
C THR A 257 -0.14 -10.91 19.75
N GLY A 258 1.20 -10.85 19.72
CA GLY A 258 1.98 -10.26 20.79
C GLY A 258 3.47 -10.28 20.57
N GLU A 259 4.18 -9.54 21.42
CA GLU A 259 5.64 -9.48 21.47
C GLU A 259 6.10 -9.60 22.93
N GLN A 260 7.24 -10.25 23.14
CA GLN A 260 7.95 -10.35 24.41
C GLN A 260 9.32 -9.68 24.28
N TYR A 261 9.63 -8.78 25.21
CA TYR A 261 10.91 -8.09 25.29
C TYR A 261 11.97 -8.95 26.02
N PRO A 262 13.27 -8.63 25.87
CA PRO A 262 14.34 -9.37 26.54
C PRO A 262 14.26 -9.35 28.08
N ASP A 263 13.61 -8.34 28.64
CA ASP A 263 13.35 -8.21 30.08
C ASP A 263 12.12 -9.03 30.56
N GLY A 264 11.49 -9.78 29.66
CA GLY A 264 10.35 -10.64 29.92
C GLY A 264 9.00 -9.93 29.84
N ARG A 265 8.95 -8.60 29.74
CA ARG A 265 7.69 -7.86 29.54
C ARG A 265 7.00 -8.33 28.27
N ARG A 266 5.67 -8.41 28.31
CA ARG A 266 4.85 -8.83 27.17
C ARG A 266 3.89 -7.72 26.77
N ARG A 267 3.66 -7.59 25.47
CA ARG A 267 2.70 -6.65 24.89
C ARG A 267 1.81 -7.41 23.92
N GLN A 268 0.50 -7.23 24.04
CA GLN A 268 -0.43 -7.71 23.02
C GLN A 268 -0.31 -6.81 21.78
N ALA A 269 -0.32 -7.45 20.63
CA ALA A 269 -0.37 -6.79 19.33
C ALA A 269 -1.49 -7.47 18.53
N PHE A 270 -2.15 -6.74 17.64
CA PHE A 270 -3.10 -7.34 16.71
C PHE A 270 -2.85 -6.67 15.37
N ARG A 271 -1.85 -7.15 14.64
CA ARG A 271 -1.38 -6.51 13.40
C ARG A 271 -0.86 -7.52 12.39
N MET A 272 -0.89 -7.13 11.12
CA MET A 272 -0.20 -7.88 10.06
C MET A 272 1.31 -7.85 10.29
N PRO A 273 2.03 -8.95 10.02
CA PRO A 273 3.49 -8.96 10.04
C PRO A 273 4.05 -7.91 9.08
N GLY A 274 5.08 -7.20 9.50
CA GLY A 274 5.67 -6.17 8.64
C GLY A 274 6.88 -5.48 9.24
N THR A 275 7.50 -4.63 8.44
CA THR A 275 8.68 -3.84 8.86
C THR A 275 8.74 -2.54 8.06
N LYS A 276 9.50 -1.58 8.59
CA LYS A 276 9.92 -0.40 7.83
C LYS A 276 10.76 -0.82 6.62
N LYS A 277 10.52 -0.16 5.51
CA LYS A 277 11.28 -0.25 4.26
C LYS A 277 12.53 0.60 4.36
N PHE A 278 13.69 0.06 4.00
CA PHE A 278 14.91 0.87 3.93
C PHE A 278 14.97 1.68 2.63
N PRO A 279 15.71 2.80 2.59
CA PRO A 279 15.80 3.64 1.38
C PRO A 279 16.30 2.92 0.13
N HIS A 280 17.11 1.88 0.30
CA HIS A 280 17.70 1.09 -0.78
C HIS A 280 16.87 -0.16 -1.12
N GLU A 281 15.76 -0.40 -0.42
CA GLU A 281 14.90 -1.55 -0.65
C GLU A 281 13.66 -1.16 -1.43
N ASN A 282 13.23 -2.05 -2.32
CA ASN A 282 11.88 -2.03 -2.85
C ASN A 282 10.91 -2.84 -1.96
N ALA A 283 9.63 -2.85 -2.30
CA ALA A 283 8.60 -3.55 -1.53
C ALA A 283 8.82 -5.07 -1.50
N GLN A 284 9.30 -5.65 -2.59
CA GLN A 284 9.58 -7.08 -2.72
C GLN A 284 10.76 -7.51 -1.84
N GLU A 285 11.86 -6.77 -1.86
CA GLU A 285 13.04 -7.01 -1.00
C GLU A 285 12.65 -6.91 0.48
N THR A 286 11.86 -5.89 0.82
CA THR A 286 11.36 -5.71 2.19
C THR A 286 10.44 -6.86 2.60
N ALA A 287 9.51 -7.27 1.73
CA ALA A 287 8.59 -8.38 1.98
C ALA A 287 9.32 -9.70 2.22
N MET A 288 10.33 -10.00 1.39
CA MET A 288 11.19 -11.17 1.54
C MET A 288 11.98 -11.11 2.86
N ARG A 289 12.45 -9.93 3.25
CA ARG A 289 13.12 -9.71 4.54
C ARG A 289 12.20 -9.94 5.72
N VAL A 290 10.93 -9.50 5.67
CA VAL A 290 9.93 -9.78 6.72
C VAL A 290 9.75 -11.30 6.88
N LEU A 291 9.55 -12.01 5.77
CA LEU A 291 9.39 -13.47 5.78
C LEU A 291 10.58 -14.16 6.45
N LYS A 292 11.81 -13.77 6.08
CA LYS A 292 13.04 -14.41 6.55
C LYS A 292 13.44 -14.01 7.98
N ASP A 293 13.45 -12.72 8.28
CA ASP A 293 14.08 -12.18 9.48
C ASP A 293 13.10 -11.95 10.62
N THR A 294 11.87 -11.57 10.29
CA THR A 294 10.83 -11.30 11.29
C THR A 294 10.03 -12.56 11.61
N MET A 295 9.60 -13.30 10.60
CA MET A 295 8.72 -14.47 10.80
C MET A 295 9.47 -15.80 10.84
N GLY A 296 10.78 -15.82 10.55
CA GLY A 296 11.56 -17.06 10.53
C GLY A 296 11.14 -18.07 9.45
N MET A 297 10.31 -17.64 8.49
CA MET A 297 9.72 -18.44 7.41
C MET A 297 10.58 -18.47 6.15
N GLY A 298 11.88 -18.20 6.26
CA GLY A 298 12.78 -18.14 5.08
C GLY A 298 12.98 -19.47 4.35
N GLN A 299 12.50 -20.58 4.90
CA GLN A 299 12.50 -21.91 4.27
C GLN A 299 11.12 -22.30 3.72
N CYS A 300 10.07 -21.52 4.01
CA CYS A 300 8.73 -21.80 3.53
C CYS A 300 8.57 -21.35 2.08
N ALA A 301 8.01 -22.21 1.23
CA ALA A 301 7.51 -21.78 -0.06
C ALA A 301 6.32 -20.82 0.11
N VAL A 302 6.49 -19.57 -0.31
CA VAL A 302 5.46 -18.52 -0.26
C VAL A 302 5.38 -17.83 -1.61
N HIS A 303 4.17 -17.74 -2.14
CA HIS A 303 3.87 -16.99 -3.35
C HIS A 303 3.46 -15.55 -2.99
N PHE A 304 4.09 -14.57 -3.62
CA PHE A 304 3.83 -13.15 -3.43
C PHE A 304 3.07 -12.58 -4.65
N ALA A 305 1.94 -11.92 -4.42
CA ALA A 305 1.19 -11.21 -5.45
C ALA A 305 1.59 -9.72 -5.44
N PHE A 306 2.73 -9.38 -6.05
CA PHE A 306 3.23 -8.00 -6.08
C PHE A 306 2.44 -7.06 -6.98
N ASP A 307 1.71 -7.62 -7.96
CA ASP A 307 0.86 -6.85 -8.88
C ASP A 307 -0.40 -6.30 -8.20
N GLU A 308 -0.83 -6.94 -7.11
CA GLU A 308 -2.05 -6.60 -6.34
C GLU A 308 -1.72 -5.85 -5.04
N LYS A 309 -0.62 -5.09 -5.02
CA LYS A 309 -0.24 -4.36 -3.80
C LYS A 309 -1.17 -3.19 -3.51
N GLU A 310 -1.57 -3.05 -2.26
CA GLU A 310 -2.38 -1.92 -1.78
C GLU A 310 -1.47 -0.88 -1.13
N VAL A 311 -1.79 0.41 -1.31
CA VAL A 311 -1.02 1.51 -0.72
C VAL A 311 -1.94 2.40 0.11
N TYR A 312 -1.56 2.65 1.36
CA TYR A 312 -2.31 3.47 2.31
C TYR A 312 -1.43 4.52 2.97
N GLU A 313 -2.04 5.67 3.29
CA GLU A 313 -1.43 6.67 4.17
C GLU A 313 -2.28 6.80 5.44
N GLU A 314 -1.63 6.72 6.60
CA GLU A 314 -2.27 6.92 7.89
C GLU A 314 -1.46 7.91 8.73
N GLU A 315 -2.11 8.98 9.19
CA GLU A 315 -1.50 9.99 10.05
C GLU A 315 -1.95 9.80 11.50
N MET A 316 -1.01 9.58 12.41
CA MET A 316 -1.29 9.43 13.85
C MET A 316 -0.11 9.89 14.70
N ASP A 317 -0.35 10.13 15.99
CA ASP A 317 0.73 10.43 16.92
C ASP A 317 1.50 9.16 17.25
N SER A 318 2.84 9.22 17.21
CA SER A 318 3.66 8.03 17.46
C SER A 318 3.70 7.70 18.95
N PRO A 319 3.25 6.50 19.38
CA PRO A 319 3.40 6.08 20.76
C PRO A 319 4.89 5.95 21.16
N SER A 320 5.74 5.59 20.19
CA SER A 320 7.19 5.47 20.40
C SER A 320 7.90 6.81 20.56
N PHE A 321 7.34 7.90 20.02
CA PHE A 321 7.95 9.23 20.07
C PHE A 321 6.86 10.25 20.39
N PRO A 322 6.51 10.41 21.68
CA PRO A 322 5.42 11.28 22.11
C PRO A 322 5.54 12.70 21.53
N GLY A 323 4.43 13.26 21.04
CA GLY A 323 4.40 14.57 20.41
C GLY A 323 4.91 14.63 18.95
N VAL A 324 5.46 13.53 18.41
CA VAL A 324 5.86 13.45 17.00
C VAL A 324 4.72 12.87 16.15
N ARG A 325 4.09 13.74 15.35
CA ARG A 325 3.11 13.33 14.34
C ARG A 325 3.79 12.44 13.31
N THR A 326 3.21 11.27 13.03
CA THR A 326 3.77 10.31 12.09
C THR A 326 2.78 9.96 10.98
N VAL A 327 3.23 10.04 9.73
CA VAL A 327 2.54 9.52 8.55
C VAL A 327 3.16 8.17 8.18
N TYR A 328 2.36 7.12 8.29
CA TYR A 328 2.72 5.78 7.86
C TYR A 328 2.23 5.58 6.42
N ARG A 329 3.17 5.37 5.50
CA ARG A 329 2.91 4.94 4.13
C ARG A 329 3.03 3.43 4.08
N LYS A 330 1.90 2.74 4.07
CA LYS A 330 1.81 1.29 4.14
C LYS A 330 1.68 0.73 2.73
N GLU A 331 2.60 -0.12 2.32
CA GLU A 331 2.43 -1.01 1.16
C GLU A 331 2.04 -2.40 1.70
N ILE A 332 0.84 -2.88 1.38
CA ILE A 332 0.36 -4.20 1.80
C ILE A 332 0.54 -5.17 0.64
N VAL A 333 1.32 -6.22 0.88
CA VAL A 333 1.61 -7.26 -0.11
C VAL A 333 0.84 -8.52 0.27
N GLN A 334 0.01 -8.99 -0.65
CA GLN A 334 -0.74 -10.24 -0.51
C GLN A 334 0.17 -11.45 -0.77
N CYS A 335 0.12 -12.42 0.14
CA CYS A 335 1.00 -13.58 0.12
C CYS A 335 0.25 -14.86 0.45
N TYR A 336 0.70 -15.99 -0.08
CA TYR A 336 0.08 -17.30 0.12
C TYR A 336 1.15 -18.34 0.43
N VAL A 337 0.93 -19.16 1.46
CA VAL A 337 1.79 -20.33 1.73
C VAL A 337 1.51 -21.42 0.69
N GLU A 338 2.56 -21.91 0.03
CA GLU A 338 2.51 -23.02 -0.94
C GLU A 338 3.39 -24.20 -0.50
N GLU A 339 3.81 -24.20 0.76
CA GLU A 339 4.69 -25.20 1.34
C GLU A 339 4.02 -26.58 1.43
N SER A 340 4.73 -27.62 0.99
CA SER A 340 4.27 -29.01 1.05
C SER A 340 4.99 -29.82 2.13
N ASN A 341 6.14 -29.35 2.62
CA ASN A 341 6.90 -30.03 3.65
C ASN A 341 6.21 -29.91 5.01
N LYS A 342 5.79 -31.06 5.54
CA LYS A 342 5.10 -31.19 6.83
C LYS A 342 5.89 -30.62 8.01
N GLU A 343 7.21 -30.83 8.08
CA GLU A 343 8.03 -30.30 9.17
C GLU A 343 8.09 -28.78 9.14
N THR A 344 8.15 -28.19 7.94
CA THR A 344 8.13 -26.74 7.74
C THR A 344 6.76 -26.17 8.13
N LEU A 345 5.67 -26.83 7.72
CA LEU A 345 4.30 -26.45 8.09
C LEU A 345 4.05 -26.54 9.60
N GLU A 346 4.55 -27.58 10.27
CA GLU A 346 4.47 -27.73 11.73
C GLU A 346 5.13 -26.55 12.46
N LYS A 347 6.30 -26.10 12.00
CA LYS A 347 7.03 -24.96 12.60
C LYS A 347 6.28 -23.64 12.51
N VAL A 348 5.43 -23.47 11.51
CA VAL A 348 4.64 -22.25 11.28
C VAL A 348 3.18 -22.39 11.72
N GLY A 349 2.88 -23.38 12.55
CA GLY A 349 1.53 -23.58 13.11
C GLY A 349 0.50 -24.18 12.14
N LEU A 350 0.93 -24.65 10.96
CA LEU A 350 0.07 -25.26 9.93
C LEU A 350 0.12 -26.80 9.93
N GLY A 351 0.92 -27.43 10.78
CA GLY A 351 1.11 -28.89 10.80
C GLY A 351 -0.13 -29.74 11.14
N HIS A 352 -1.14 -29.12 11.75
CA HIS A 352 -2.42 -29.75 12.07
C HIS A 352 -3.56 -29.39 11.12
N VAL A 353 -3.26 -28.66 10.04
CA VAL A 353 -4.26 -28.41 8.99
C VAL A 353 -4.58 -29.77 8.38
N ARG A 354 -5.72 -30.35 8.79
CA ARG A 354 -6.38 -31.39 7.99
C ARG A 354 -6.54 -30.74 6.63
N SER A 355 -5.84 -31.30 5.64
CA SER A 355 -5.94 -30.93 4.24
C SER A 355 -7.35 -30.43 3.95
N TYR A 356 -7.51 -29.12 3.73
CA TYR A 356 -8.73 -28.58 3.16
C TYR A 356 -8.73 -28.96 1.66
N CYS A 357 -8.57 -30.26 1.37
CA CYS A 357 -9.01 -30.77 0.09
C CYS A 357 -10.53 -30.69 0.16
N ALA A 358 -11.10 -29.75 -0.59
CA ALA A 358 -12.47 -29.89 -1.03
C ALA A 358 -12.56 -31.24 -1.77
N GLU A 359 -12.93 -32.31 -1.05
CA GLU A 359 -13.38 -33.57 -1.62
C GLU A 359 -14.66 -33.27 -2.42
N GLY A 360 -14.47 -32.90 -3.68
CA GLY A 360 -15.56 -32.34 -4.48
C GLY A 360 -15.32 -32.40 -5.97
N SER A 361 -14.50 -33.34 -6.49
CA SER A 361 -14.54 -33.66 -7.93
C SER A 361 -13.93 -35.01 -8.32
N GLU A 362 -14.13 -36.07 -7.55
CA GLU A 362 -14.02 -37.42 -8.15
C GLU A 362 -15.27 -37.69 -8.99
N ARG A 363 -15.22 -37.26 -10.26
CA ARG A 363 -16.15 -37.75 -11.28
C ARG A 363 -15.92 -39.26 -11.45
N ARG A 364 -16.85 -40.03 -10.90
CA ARG A 364 -17.13 -41.42 -11.26
C ARG A 364 -16.99 -41.64 -12.77
N ASN A 365 -15.97 -42.38 -13.18
CA ASN A 365 -15.98 -43.11 -14.44
C ASN A 365 -16.77 -44.42 -14.21
N GLU A 366 -18.09 -44.37 -14.39
CA GLU A 366 -18.90 -45.58 -14.54
C GLU A 366 -18.72 -46.16 -15.95
N GLY A 367 -18.13 -47.35 -16.01
CA GLY A 367 -17.93 -48.12 -17.22
C GLY A 367 -19.25 -48.51 -17.89
N LYS A 368 -19.33 -48.27 -19.20
CA LYS A 368 -20.38 -48.82 -20.07
C LYS A 368 -20.08 -50.29 -20.35
N THR A 369 -20.82 -51.18 -19.68
CA THR A 369 -20.93 -52.59 -20.07
C THR A 369 -22.12 -52.75 -21.02
N GLN A 370 -21.83 -53.20 -22.25
CA GLN A 370 -22.82 -53.61 -23.26
C GLN A 370 -23.67 -54.77 -22.76
N ARG A 371 -25.00 -54.64 -22.85
CA ARG A 371 -25.93 -55.79 -22.88
C ARG A 371 -27.02 -55.57 -23.92
N GLN A 372 -27.19 -56.59 -24.75
CA GLN A 372 -28.11 -56.72 -25.87
C GLN A 372 -29.58 -56.84 -25.39
N GLN A 373 -30.50 -56.35 -26.23
CA GLN A 373 -31.96 -56.56 -26.12
C GLN A 373 -32.33 -58.05 -26.40
N PRO A 374 -33.58 -58.49 -26.11
CA PRO A 374 -34.65 -58.33 -27.11
C PRO A 374 -36.09 -58.10 -26.58
N ALA A 375 -36.87 -57.40 -27.44
CA ALA A 375 -38.27 -57.60 -27.85
C ALA A 375 -39.45 -57.76 -26.83
N GLY A 376 -40.50 -56.94 -27.00
CA GLY A 376 -41.85 -57.24 -26.53
C GLY A 376 -42.82 -56.03 -26.50
N ARG A 377 -43.92 -56.12 -27.24
CA ARG A 377 -44.94 -55.09 -27.57
C ARG A 377 -45.97 -54.75 -26.44
N PRO A 378 -46.88 -53.75 -26.62
CA PRO A 378 -47.53 -52.91 -25.59
C PRO A 378 -49.04 -53.26 -25.42
N PRO A 379 -50.04 -52.36 -25.16
CA PRO A 379 -50.14 -51.05 -24.45
C PRO A 379 -51.30 -51.00 -23.41
N ARG A 380 -51.50 -49.89 -22.66
CA ARG A 380 -52.85 -49.31 -22.34
C ARG A 380 -52.84 -47.96 -21.59
N SER A 381 -53.31 -46.95 -22.33
CA SER A 381 -54.30 -45.89 -22.01
C SER A 381 -54.42 -45.21 -20.63
N ARG A 382 -54.31 -43.87 -20.67
CA ARG A 382 -55.21 -42.79 -20.13
C ARG A 382 -55.75 -42.93 -18.70
N PHE A 383 -55.54 -41.89 -17.87
CA PHE A 383 -56.62 -40.97 -17.47
C PHE A 383 -56.08 -39.71 -16.76
N LEU A 384 -56.77 -38.60 -17.03
CA LEU A 384 -56.63 -37.25 -16.46
C LEU A 384 -57.08 -37.21 -15.00
N LEU A 385 -56.52 -36.29 -14.19
CA LEU A 385 -57.30 -35.24 -13.51
C LEU A 385 -56.45 -34.28 -12.66
N SER A 386 -56.88 -33.03 -12.74
CA SER A 386 -56.48 -31.84 -11.99
C SER A 386 -56.68 -31.93 -10.48
N ARG A 387 -55.94 -31.14 -9.69
CA ARG A 387 -56.54 -30.05 -8.86
C ARG A 387 -55.52 -29.18 -8.11
N ARG A 388 -55.78 -27.87 -8.27
CA ARG A 388 -55.62 -26.67 -7.43
C ARG A 388 -54.88 -26.69 -6.07
N ARG A 389 -54.21 -25.54 -5.87
CA ARG A 389 -53.54 -24.91 -4.70
C ARG A 389 -54.35 -24.95 -3.38
N PRO A 390 -53.71 -24.56 -2.25
CA PRO A 390 -53.92 -23.17 -1.79
C PRO A 390 -52.64 -22.43 -1.36
N ALA A 391 -52.78 -21.10 -1.37
CA ALA A 391 -51.79 -20.11 -0.98
C ALA A 391 -51.74 -19.93 0.54
N GLY A 392 -50.52 -19.85 1.10
CA GLY A 392 -50.27 -19.38 2.46
C GLY A 392 -49.80 -17.93 2.43
N VAL A 393 -50.59 -17.05 3.03
CA VAL A 393 -50.24 -15.64 3.27
C VAL A 393 -49.58 -15.57 4.65
N LEU A 394 -48.28 -15.26 4.70
CA LEU A 394 -47.55 -14.96 5.94
C LEU A 394 -47.58 -13.46 6.22
N ARG A 395 -48.14 -13.11 7.37
CA ARG A 395 -48.30 -11.76 7.91
C ARG A 395 -46.99 -11.38 8.63
N VAL A 396 -46.23 -10.43 8.09
CA VAL A 396 -45.02 -9.90 8.74
C VAL A 396 -45.44 -8.84 9.78
N GLN A 397 -45.11 -9.08 11.05
CA GLN A 397 -45.21 -8.11 12.13
C GLN A 397 -44.16 -6.99 11.93
N ARG A 398 -44.61 -5.78 11.59
CA ARG A 398 -43.82 -4.54 11.70
C ARG A 398 -44.00 -3.98 13.11
N GLY A 399 -43.05 -4.23 14.01
CA GLY A 399 -43.13 -3.79 15.40
C GLY A 399 -41.83 -3.37 16.08
N SER A 400 -40.72 -3.22 15.35
CA SER A 400 -39.40 -3.01 15.99
C SER A 400 -38.73 -1.64 15.74
N LEU A 401 -39.22 -0.83 14.81
CA LEU A 401 -38.55 0.44 14.45
C LEU A 401 -39.04 1.64 15.27
N TRP A 402 -40.28 1.63 15.73
CA TRP A 402 -40.86 2.75 16.49
C TRP A 402 -40.34 2.83 17.94
N SER A 403 -40.03 1.69 18.54
CA SER A 403 -39.46 1.60 19.89
C SER A 403 -38.01 2.10 19.94
N ALA A 404 -37.22 1.84 18.89
CA ALA A 404 -35.85 2.36 18.78
C ALA A 404 -35.84 3.90 18.57
N LEU A 405 -36.78 4.43 17.78
CA LEU A 405 -36.90 5.87 17.55
C LEU A 405 -37.30 6.64 18.83
N LEU A 406 -38.20 6.06 19.64
CA LEU A 406 -38.62 6.65 20.93
C LEU A 406 -37.49 6.68 21.96
N LEU A 407 -36.62 5.66 21.98
CA LEU A 407 -35.44 5.62 22.86
C LEU A 407 -34.38 6.65 22.45
N LEU A 408 -34.16 6.84 21.14
CA LEU A 408 -33.24 7.88 20.64
C LEU A 408 -33.74 9.29 20.94
N LEU A 409 -35.05 9.54 20.80
CA LEU A 409 -35.66 10.82 21.14
C LEU A 409 -35.59 11.13 22.64
N SER A 410 -35.73 10.14 23.52
CA SER A 410 -35.62 10.36 24.98
C SER A 410 -34.19 10.66 25.41
N LEU A 411 -33.19 9.99 24.83
CA LEU A 411 -31.77 10.25 25.06
C LEU A 411 -31.35 11.65 24.59
N LEU A 412 -31.85 12.09 23.43
CA LEU A 412 -31.57 13.43 22.91
C LEU A 412 -32.15 14.53 23.82
N LEU A 413 -33.36 14.32 24.36
CA LEU A 413 -34.01 15.26 25.27
C LEU A 413 -33.25 15.36 26.61
N LEU A 414 -32.72 14.24 27.11
CA LEU A 414 -31.91 14.20 28.33
C LEU A 414 -30.58 14.94 28.14
N LEU A 415 -29.94 14.79 26.97
CA LEU A 415 -28.70 15.49 26.64
C LEU A 415 -28.89 17.01 26.57
N LEU A 416 -30.01 17.46 25.97
CA LEU A 416 -30.34 18.89 25.89
C LEU A 416 -30.64 19.50 27.27
N LEU A 417 -31.29 18.76 28.17
CA LEU A 417 -31.51 19.20 29.55
C LEU A 417 -30.19 19.32 30.34
N LEU A 418 -29.25 18.40 30.13
CA LEU A 418 -27.93 18.46 30.78
C LEU A 418 -27.08 19.63 30.27
N LEU A 419 -27.17 19.96 28.98
CA LEU A 419 -26.44 21.09 28.40
C LEU A 419 -27.07 22.45 28.75
N GLY A 420 -28.38 22.51 29.00
CA GLY A 420 -29.09 23.74 29.36
C GLY A 420 -28.87 24.22 30.81
N LEU A 421 -28.54 23.31 31.74
CA LEU A 421 -28.38 23.65 33.16
C LEU A 421 -26.98 24.21 33.52
N GLY A 422 -26.05 24.26 32.56
CA GLY A 422 -24.67 24.68 32.81
C GLY A 422 -24.39 26.19 32.67
N ALA A 423 -25.35 27.01 32.25
CA ALA A 423 -25.07 28.38 31.78
C ALA A 423 -25.30 29.51 32.79
N GLU A 424 -25.88 29.27 33.98
CA GLU A 424 -26.36 30.37 34.86
C GLU A 424 -25.64 30.56 36.21
N THR A 425 -24.41 30.05 36.39
CA THR A 425 -23.68 30.27 37.67
C THR A 425 -22.25 30.77 37.49
N ARG A 426 -22.08 31.94 36.87
CA ARG A 426 -20.87 32.78 37.03
C ARG A 426 -21.18 34.28 36.91
N GLN A 427 -21.95 34.82 37.84
CA GLN A 427 -21.82 36.21 38.29
C GLN A 427 -22.23 36.30 39.76
N LEU A 428 -21.24 36.28 40.65
CA LEU A 428 -21.17 36.99 41.93
C LEU A 428 -19.76 36.85 42.49
#